data_AF-A0A7V8MZ34-F1
#
_entry.id   AF-A0A7V8MZ34-F1
#
_cell.length_a   1.000
_cell.length_b   1.000
_cell.length_c   1.000
_cell.angle_alpha   90.00
_cell.angle_beta   90.00
_cell.angle_gamma   90.00
#
_symmetry.space_group_name_H-M   'P 1'
#
loop_
_entity.id
_entity.type
_entity.pdbx_description
1 polymer ?
#
loop_
_entity_poly.entity_id
_entity_poly.type
_entity_poly.pdbx_seq_one_letter_code
_entity_poly.pdbx_strand_id
1 'polypeptide(L)'
;MDSFILGLQTIGAWLLFGAPLLQAATELYEEVKGWEAIKNKHESSKRKDIGKIQFWWWLLPPLKIYLEKRRIQKIQKTYSDIKLSDETRESLHKYALKVNGWSGVTIGGWLAAIGTTWQLVGNFELGPEIWLGLVIFFSYVSILITIKLLIKK
;
A
#
# COMPACT_ATOMS: atom_id res chain seq x y z
N MET A 1 8.15 3.59 -32.27
CA MET A 1 8.81 2.68 -31.32
C MET A 1 8.35 1.29 -31.69
N ASP A 2 9.23 0.28 -31.74
CA ASP A 2 8.79 -1.10 -32.04
C ASP A 2 7.70 -1.49 -31.02
N SER A 3 6.56 -2.01 -31.50
CA SER A 3 5.41 -2.42 -30.67
C SER A 3 5.84 -3.38 -29.55
N PHE A 4 6.89 -4.16 -29.77
CA PHE A 4 7.51 -5.01 -28.75
C PHE A 4 8.04 -4.20 -27.57
N ILE A 5 8.79 -3.13 -27.83
CA ILE A 5 9.39 -2.27 -26.79
C ILE A 5 8.31 -1.55 -25.99
N LEU A 6 7.25 -1.07 -26.65
CA LEU A 6 6.13 -0.43 -25.98
C LEU A 6 5.36 -1.41 -25.07
N GLY A 7 5.22 -2.67 -25.49
CA GLY A 7 4.70 -3.74 -24.67
C GLY A 7 5.54 -3.96 -23.40
N LEU A 8 6.86 -4.08 -23.55
CA LEU A 8 7.78 -4.22 -22.41
C LEU A 8 7.72 -3.02 -21.46
N GLN A 9 7.68 -1.80 -22.00
CA GLN A 9 7.56 -0.59 -21.20
C GLN A 9 6.27 -0.57 -20.40
N THR A 10 5.15 -0.98 -21.00
CA THR A 10 3.85 -1.06 -20.33
C THR A 10 3.88 -2.07 -19.20
N ILE A 11 4.42 -3.28 -19.44
CA ILE A 11 4.58 -4.32 -18.41
C ILE A 11 5.48 -3.80 -17.28
N GLY A 12 6.61 -3.19 -17.62
CA GLY A 12 7.54 -2.62 -16.65
C GLY A 12 6.89 -1.54 -15.78
N ALA A 13 6.10 -0.65 -16.37
CA ALA A 13 5.38 0.39 -15.62
C ALA A 13 4.36 -0.19 -14.63
N TRP A 14 3.59 -1.22 -15.03
CA TRP A 14 2.65 -1.88 -14.13
C TRP A 14 3.35 -2.70 -13.03
N LEU A 15 4.53 -3.26 -13.29
CA LEU A 15 5.37 -3.88 -12.25
C LEU A 15 5.88 -2.84 -11.24
N LEU A 16 6.27 -1.66 -11.70
CA LEU A 16 6.66 -0.52 -10.86
C LEU A 16 5.49 0.03 -10.02
N PHE A 17 4.25 -0.26 -10.38
CA PHE A 17 3.09 -0.03 -9.51
C PHE A 17 2.89 -1.17 -8.52
N GLY A 18 2.73 -2.40 -9.02
CA GLY A 18 2.28 -3.54 -8.22
C GLY A 18 3.29 -4.02 -7.17
N ALA A 19 4.58 -4.06 -7.49
CA ALA A 19 5.59 -4.56 -6.55
C ALA A 19 5.82 -3.60 -5.35
N PRO A 20 5.99 -2.28 -5.57
CA PRO A 20 6.00 -1.30 -4.47
C PRO A 20 4.72 -1.30 -3.65
N LEU A 21 3.56 -1.52 -4.28
CA LEU A 21 2.29 -1.62 -3.56
C LEU A 21 2.30 -2.79 -2.56
N LEU A 22 2.75 -3.96 -3.01
CA LEU A 22 2.92 -5.14 -2.14
C LEU A 22 3.90 -4.83 -1.00
N GLN A 23 5.03 -4.20 -1.30
CA GLN A 23 6.03 -3.89 -0.27
C GLN A 23 5.46 -2.92 0.77
N ALA A 24 4.84 -1.81 0.33
CA ALA A 24 4.18 -0.86 1.23
C ALA A 24 3.13 -1.55 2.11
N ALA A 25 2.35 -2.47 1.53
CA ALA A 25 1.34 -3.22 2.25
C ALA A 25 1.91 -4.16 3.32
N THR A 26 2.96 -4.91 2.99
CA THR A 26 3.59 -5.83 3.94
C THR A 26 4.27 -5.10 5.10
N GLU A 27 4.97 -4.01 4.82
CA GLU A 27 5.65 -3.23 5.87
C GLU A 27 4.61 -2.51 6.76
N LEU A 28 3.47 -2.08 6.20
CA LEU A 28 2.37 -1.50 6.97
C LEU A 28 1.75 -2.55 7.90
N TYR A 29 1.62 -3.80 7.44
CA TYR A 29 1.09 -4.87 8.26
C TYR A 29 1.99 -5.14 9.48
N GLU A 30 3.31 -5.15 9.29
CA GLU A 30 4.26 -5.31 10.41
C GLU A 30 4.20 -4.11 11.39
N GLU A 31 4.12 -2.88 10.87
CA GLU A 31 3.93 -1.69 11.71
C GLU A 31 2.64 -1.78 12.55
N VAL A 32 1.52 -2.11 11.91
CA VAL A 32 0.22 -2.27 12.57
C VAL A 32 0.28 -3.38 13.61
N LYS A 33 0.86 -4.53 13.29
CA LYS A 33 1.01 -5.66 14.21
C LYS A 33 1.83 -5.27 15.45
N GLY A 34 2.92 -4.53 15.28
CA GLY A 34 3.73 -4.05 16.39
C GLY A 34 2.97 -3.08 17.31
N TRP A 35 2.22 -2.12 16.74
CA TRP A 35 1.37 -1.22 17.52
C TRP A 35 0.18 -1.94 18.18
N GLU A 36 -0.40 -2.95 17.54
CA GLU A 36 -1.43 -3.79 18.14
C GLU A 36 -0.89 -4.61 19.33
N ALA A 37 0.32 -5.15 19.23
CA ALA A 37 0.95 -5.86 20.34
C ALA A 37 1.15 -4.95 21.56
N ILE A 38 1.59 -3.69 21.34
CA ILE A 38 1.68 -2.68 22.40
C ILE A 38 0.29 -2.39 22.98
N LYS A 39 -0.72 -2.14 22.13
CA LYS A 39 -2.10 -1.89 22.57
C LYS A 39 -2.59 -3.02 23.48
N ASN A 40 -2.50 -4.27 23.01
CA ASN A 40 -3.06 -5.45 23.68
C ASN A 40 -2.34 -5.76 25.00
N LYS A 41 -1.00 -5.63 25.04
CA LYS A 41 -0.21 -5.84 26.27
C LYS A 41 -0.63 -4.88 27.40
N HIS A 42 -1.14 -3.71 27.04
CA HIS A 42 -1.51 -2.66 27.99
C HIS A 42 -3.03 -2.38 28.03
N GLU A 43 -3.85 -3.21 27.37
CA GLU A 43 -5.30 -3.02 27.25
C GLU A 43 -6.06 -3.25 28.56
N SER A 44 -5.47 -4.01 29.49
CA SER A 44 -5.99 -4.24 30.85
C SER A 44 -6.12 -2.96 31.70
N SER A 45 -5.58 -1.82 31.24
CA SER A 45 -5.55 -0.56 31.99
C SER A 45 -6.77 0.38 31.78
N LYS A 46 -7.95 -0.15 31.42
CA LYS A 46 -9.20 0.63 31.17
C LYS A 46 -9.08 1.72 30.08
N ARG A 47 -8.17 1.56 29.13
CA ARG A 47 -7.98 2.54 28.04
C ARG A 47 -9.04 2.41 26.96
N LYS A 48 -9.17 3.48 26.16
CA LYS A 48 -10.16 3.62 25.08
C LYS A 48 -9.95 2.53 24.02
N ASP A 49 -11.03 1.82 23.66
CA ASP A 49 -10.98 0.86 22.56
C ASP A 49 -10.72 1.59 21.22
N ILE A 50 -9.68 1.16 20.52
CA ILE A 50 -9.32 1.64 19.18
C ILE A 50 -9.56 0.48 18.21
N GLY A 51 -10.72 0.53 17.55
CA GLY A 51 -11.15 -0.47 16.58
C GLY A 51 -10.17 -0.66 15.41
N LYS A 52 -10.24 -1.84 14.77
CA LYS A 52 -9.44 -2.18 13.60
C LYS A 52 -10.00 -1.56 12.32
N ILE A 53 -9.13 -1.24 11.37
CA ILE A 53 -9.58 -0.82 10.04
C ILE A 53 -9.95 -2.07 9.25
N GLN A 54 -11.16 -2.07 8.68
CA GLN A 54 -11.68 -3.18 7.90
C GLN A 54 -10.76 -3.56 6.73
N PHE A 55 -10.74 -4.86 6.39
CA PHE A 55 -9.87 -5.39 5.35
C PHE A 55 -10.26 -4.91 3.93
N TRP A 56 -11.55 -4.76 3.65
CA TRP A 56 -12.11 -4.35 2.36
C TRP A 56 -11.58 -3.01 1.83
N TRP A 57 -11.06 -2.14 2.71
CA TRP A 57 -10.39 -0.91 2.31
C TRP A 57 -9.16 -1.16 1.40
N TRP A 58 -8.63 -2.39 1.34
CA TRP A 58 -7.58 -2.76 0.38
C TRP A 58 -8.00 -2.63 -1.09
N LEU A 59 -9.30 -2.58 -1.41
CA LEU A 59 -9.76 -2.23 -2.76
C LEU A 59 -9.33 -0.81 -3.17
N LEU A 60 -9.01 0.06 -2.20
CA LEU A 60 -8.45 1.39 -2.39
C LEU A 60 -7.19 1.54 -1.50
N PRO A 61 -6.04 0.98 -1.91
CA PRO A 61 -4.85 0.90 -1.05
C PRO A 61 -4.38 2.23 -0.45
N PRO A 62 -4.34 3.36 -1.18
CA PRO A 62 -3.96 4.64 -0.60
C PRO A 62 -4.84 5.03 0.60
N LEU A 63 -6.14 4.73 0.52
CA LEU A 63 -7.09 5.00 1.59
C LEU A 63 -6.90 4.07 2.78
N LYS A 64 -6.67 2.76 2.56
CA LYS A 64 -6.33 1.81 3.64
C LYS A 64 -5.06 2.24 4.39
N ILE A 65 -3.99 2.59 3.66
CA ILE A 65 -2.72 3.04 4.24
C ILE A 65 -2.96 4.29 5.10
N TYR A 66 -3.69 5.27 4.57
CA TYR A 66 -4.02 6.49 5.30
C TYR A 66 -4.82 6.23 6.59
N LEU A 67 -5.84 5.37 6.53
CA LEU A 67 -6.68 5.02 7.67
C LEU A 67 -5.88 4.29 8.76
N GLU A 68 -4.97 3.38 8.39
CA GLU A 68 -4.10 2.71 9.35
C GLU A 68 -3.09 3.67 9.97
N LYS A 69 -2.48 4.57 9.18
CA LYS A 69 -1.59 5.61 9.73
C LYS A 69 -2.31 6.49 10.75
N ARG A 70 -3.55 6.92 10.46
CA ARG A 70 -4.38 7.65 11.43
C ARG A 70 -4.70 6.83 12.67
N ARG A 71 -4.94 5.54 12.52
CA ARG A 71 -5.17 4.63 13.65
C ARG A 71 -3.93 4.46 14.51
N ILE A 72 -2.76 4.26 13.90
CA ILE A 72 -1.46 4.18 14.59
C ILE A 72 -1.21 5.45 15.40
N GLN A 73 -1.44 6.64 14.83
CA GLN A 73 -1.32 7.91 15.55
C GLN A 73 -2.24 7.98 16.78
N LYS A 74 -3.46 7.43 16.69
CA LYS A 74 -4.37 7.33 17.85
C LYS A 74 -3.82 6.39 18.93
N ILE A 75 -3.26 5.24 18.53
CA ILE A 75 -2.60 4.31 19.46
C ILE A 75 -1.42 5.01 20.13
N GLN A 76 -0.50 5.60 19.37
CA GLN A 76 0.65 6.35 19.88
C GLN A 76 0.24 7.41 20.92
N LYS A 77 -0.80 8.20 20.63
CA LYS A 77 -1.31 9.22 21.56
C LYS A 77 -1.96 8.62 22.81
N THR A 78 -2.66 7.50 22.68
CA THR A 78 -3.35 6.84 23.80
C THR A 78 -2.37 6.11 24.73
N TYR A 79 -1.21 5.72 24.20
CA TYR A 79 -0.18 4.95 24.88
C TYR A 79 1.16 5.70 24.99
N SER A 80 1.12 7.03 24.97
CA SER A 80 2.32 7.88 24.96
C SER A 80 3.11 7.86 26.27
N ASP A 81 2.46 7.50 27.37
CA ASP A 81 3.06 7.32 28.70
C ASP A 81 3.86 6.00 28.82
N ILE A 82 3.73 5.10 27.84
CA ILE A 82 4.45 3.83 27.83
C ILE A 82 5.86 4.05 27.29
N LYS A 83 6.86 3.73 28.11
CA LYS A 83 8.25 3.70 27.69
C LYS A 83 8.53 2.41 26.90
N LEU A 84 8.61 2.54 25.58
CA LEU A 84 9.05 1.45 24.71
C LEU A 84 10.55 1.20 24.86
N SER A 85 10.98 -0.05 24.64
CA SER A 85 12.42 -0.31 24.46
C SER A 85 12.94 0.39 23.22
N ASP A 86 14.22 0.76 23.21
CA ASP A 86 14.84 1.43 22.06
C ASP A 86 14.74 0.56 20.80
N GLU A 87 14.94 -0.75 20.93
CA GLU A 87 14.79 -1.72 19.84
C GLU A 87 13.38 -1.72 19.24
N THR A 88 12.33 -1.71 20.07
CA THR A 88 10.94 -1.66 19.60
C THR A 88 10.66 -0.35 18.87
N ARG A 89 11.11 0.77 19.44
CA ARG A 89 10.93 2.09 18.84
C ARG A 89 11.62 2.19 17.49
N GLU A 90 12.86 1.72 17.39
CA GLU A 90 13.64 1.72 16.16
C GLU A 90 12.99 0.83 15.09
N SER A 91 12.54 -0.37 15.47
CA SER A 91 11.85 -1.30 14.57
C SER A 91 10.57 -0.69 13.99
N LEU A 92 9.69 -0.14 14.84
CA LEU A 92 8.46 0.53 14.40
C LEU A 92 8.74 1.73 13.49
N HIS A 93 9.78 2.52 13.81
CA HIS A 93 10.19 3.64 12.98
C HIS A 93 10.70 3.17 11.61
N LYS A 94 11.49 2.08 11.55
CA LYS A 94 11.96 1.48 10.30
C LYS A 94 10.79 1.04 9.42
N TYR A 95 9.78 0.37 9.97
CA TYR A 95 8.57 0.01 9.22
C TYR A 95 7.86 1.26 8.70
N ALA A 96 7.65 2.26 9.55
CA ALA A 96 6.98 3.50 9.15
C ALA A 96 7.68 4.21 7.99
N LEU A 97 9.02 4.28 8.02
CA LEU A 97 9.83 4.88 6.97
C LEU A 97 9.69 4.11 5.65
N LYS A 98 9.78 2.78 5.69
CA LYS A 98 9.61 1.93 4.51
C LYS A 98 8.21 2.06 3.91
N VAL A 99 7.17 2.07 4.73
CA VAL A 99 5.79 2.26 4.25
C VAL A 99 5.67 3.57 3.47
N ASN A 100 6.21 4.66 4.01
CA ASN A 100 6.17 5.97 3.35
C ASN A 100 6.94 5.96 2.03
N GLY A 101 8.16 5.40 2.02
CA GLY A 101 8.98 5.27 0.82
C GLY A 101 8.28 4.47 -0.28
N TRP A 102 7.82 3.27 0.03
CA TRP A 102 7.14 2.40 -0.94
C TRP A 102 5.78 2.93 -1.38
N SER A 103 5.05 3.64 -0.52
CA SER A 103 3.81 4.33 -0.92
C SER A 103 4.08 5.40 -1.98
N GLY A 104 5.15 6.17 -1.82
CA GLY A 104 5.57 7.16 -2.82
C GLY A 104 5.93 6.51 -4.15
N VAL A 105 6.73 5.44 -4.14
CA VAL A 105 7.10 4.69 -5.35
C VAL A 105 5.87 4.08 -6.02
N THR A 106 4.92 3.55 -5.24
CA THR A 106 3.64 3.02 -5.76
C THR A 106 2.88 4.08 -6.53
N ILE A 107 2.74 5.29 -5.98
CA ILE A 107 2.04 6.40 -6.64
C ILE A 107 2.76 6.78 -7.94
N GLY A 108 4.09 6.91 -7.89
CA GLY A 108 4.90 7.22 -9.08
C GLY A 108 4.77 6.16 -10.17
N GLY A 109 4.86 4.88 -9.80
CA GLY A 109 4.69 3.74 -10.70
C GLY A 109 3.29 3.72 -11.32
N TRP A 110 2.25 4.02 -10.55
CA TRP A 110 0.88 4.09 -11.08
C TRP A 110 0.70 5.20 -12.11
N LEU A 111 1.21 6.40 -11.83
CA LEU A 111 1.16 7.53 -12.78
C LEU A 111 1.94 7.21 -14.06
N ALA A 112 3.11 6.58 -13.94
CA ALA A 112 3.88 6.11 -15.09
C ALA A 112 3.12 5.05 -15.89
N ALA A 113 2.45 4.11 -15.22
CA ALA A 113 1.65 3.07 -15.85
C ALA A 113 0.43 3.63 -16.60
N ILE A 114 -0.26 4.62 -16.03
CA ILE A 114 -1.37 5.33 -16.69
C ILE A 114 -0.90 5.97 -18.00
N GLY A 115 0.21 6.72 -17.96
CA GLY A 115 0.77 7.38 -19.14
C GLY A 115 1.29 6.41 -20.18
N THR A 116 1.95 5.33 -19.77
CA THR A 116 2.46 4.31 -20.71
C THR A 116 1.31 3.52 -21.35
N THR A 117 0.24 3.26 -20.60
CA THR A 117 -0.97 2.62 -21.14
C THR A 117 -1.66 3.52 -22.17
N TRP A 118 -1.63 4.85 -21.99
CA TRP A 118 -2.11 5.79 -23.01
C TRP A 118 -1.31 5.69 -24.31
N GLN A 119 0.02 5.63 -24.21
CA GLN A 119 0.89 5.44 -25.38
C GLN A 119 0.63 4.11 -26.07
N LEU A 120 0.43 3.02 -25.31
CA LEU A 120 0.09 1.70 -25.85
C LEU A 120 -1.21 1.73 -26.67
N VAL A 121 -2.28 2.26 -26.09
CA VAL A 121 -3.59 2.35 -26.75
C VAL A 121 -3.51 3.23 -28.00
N GLY A 122 -2.81 4.38 -27.92
CA GLY A 122 -2.61 5.27 -29.05
C GLY A 122 -1.82 4.62 -30.20
N ASN A 123 -0.83 3.77 -29.91
CA ASN A 123 -0.06 3.04 -30.92
C ASN A 123 -0.90 2.03 -31.71
N PHE A 124 -1.99 1.53 -31.13
CA PHE A 124 -2.94 0.65 -31.80
C PHE A 124 -4.20 1.38 -32.28
N GLU A 125 -4.21 2.72 -32.25
CA GLU A 125 -5.35 3.57 -32.66
C GLU A 125 -6.65 3.24 -31.93
N LEU A 126 -6.53 2.75 -30.68
CA LEU A 126 -7.67 2.36 -29.85
C LEU A 126 -8.28 3.58 -29.15
N GLY A 127 -9.58 3.49 -28.83
CA GLY A 127 -10.32 4.58 -28.19
C GLY A 127 -10.02 4.79 -26.69
N PRO A 128 -10.37 5.96 -26.13
CA PRO A 128 -10.13 6.29 -24.72
C PRO A 128 -10.86 5.35 -23.73
N GLU A 129 -11.95 4.72 -24.16
CA GLU A 129 -12.67 3.74 -23.34
C GLU A 129 -11.84 2.47 -23.08
N ILE A 130 -11.07 2.03 -24.08
CA ILE A 130 -10.17 0.88 -23.94
C ILE A 130 -9.02 1.22 -23.01
N TRP A 131 -8.46 2.43 -23.13
CA TRP A 131 -7.45 2.92 -22.18
C TRP A 131 -7.96 2.91 -20.74
N LEU A 132 -9.14 3.48 -20.50
CA LEU A 132 -9.73 3.51 -19.17
C LEU A 132 -9.98 2.09 -18.64
N GLY A 133 -10.53 1.21 -19.49
CA GLY A 133 -10.75 -0.20 -19.16
C GLY A 133 -9.45 -0.92 -18.77
N LEU A 134 -8.36 -0.72 -19.52
CA LEU A 134 -7.06 -1.32 -19.22
C LEU A 134 -6.44 -0.77 -17.94
N VAL A 135 -6.52 0.54 -17.69
CA VAL A 135 -6.04 1.16 -16.45
C VAL A 135 -6.76 0.57 -15.25
N ILE A 136 -8.10 0.50 -15.30
CA ILE A 136 -8.91 -0.10 -14.23
C ILE A 136 -8.53 -1.56 -14.07
N PHE A 137 -8.50 -2.33 -15.15
CA PHE A 137 -8.19 -3.76 -15.13
C PHE A 137 -6.83 -4.05 -14.47
N PHE A 138 -5.76 -3.42 -14.96
CA PHE A 138 -4.41 -3.67 -14.42
C PHE A 138 -4.27 -3.16 -12.98
N SER A 139 -4.88 -2.02 -12.64
CA SER A 139 -4.91 -1.55 -11.25
C SER A 139 -5.53 -2.59 -10.31
N TYR A 140 -6.70 -3.12 -10.65
CA TYR A 140 -7.37 -4.13 -9.83
C TYR A 140 -6.64 -5.47 -9.82
N VAL A 141 -6.03 -5.88 -10.94
CA VAL A 141 -5.19 -7.08 -10.97
C VAL A 141 -4.03 -6.95 -9.98
N SER A 142 -3.30 -5.83 -9.99
CA SER A 142 -2.21 -5.59 -9.03
C SER A 142 -2.72 -5.58 -7.58
N ILE A 143 -3.84 -4.91 -7.31
CA ILE A 143 -4.44 -4.85 -5.97
C ILE A 143 -4.87 -6.23 -5.48
N LEU A 144 -5.52 -7.03 -6.33
CA LEU A 144 -5.99 -8.37 -5.98
C LEU A 144 -4.82 -9.33 -5.75
N ILE A 145 -3.74 -9.23 -6.52
CA ILE A 145 -2.49 -9.97 -6.28
C ILE A 145 -1.93 -9.60 -4.91
N THR A 146 -1.83 -8.30 -4.59
CA THR A 146 -1.37 -7.83 -3.28
C THR A 146 -2.24 -8.40 -2.15
N ILE A 147 -3.57 -8.28 -2.25
CA ILE A 147 -4.53 -8.81 -1.27
C ILE A 147 -4.33 -10.31 -1.07
N LYS A 148 -4.23 -11.09 -2.16
CA LYS A 148 -4.05 -12.54 -2.11
C LYS A 148 -2.76 -12.94 -1.40
N LEU A 149 -1.68 -12.17 -1.61
CA LEU A 149 -0.39 -12.40 -0.95
C LEU A 149 -0.40 -11.99 0.52
N LEU A 150 -1.19 -10.96 0.90
CA LEU A 150 -1.36 -10.57 2.30
C LEU A 150 -2.18 -11.60 3.09
N ILE A 151 -3.23 -12.19 2.51
CA ILE A 151 -4.08 -13.19 3.20
C ILE A 151 -3.33 -14.51 3.44
N LYS A 152 -2.37 -14.85 2.59
CA LYS A 152 -1.59 -16.09 2.71
C LYS A 152 -0.49 -16.03 3.79
N LYS A 153 -0.24 -14.86 4.38
CA LYS A 153 0.66 -14.69 5.53
C LYS A 153 -0.11 -14.84 6.84
#